data_AF-A0A7X6ZWV5-F1
#
_entry.id   AF-A0A7X6ZWV5-F1
#
_cell.length_a   1.000
_cell.length_b   1.000
_cell.length_c   1.000
_cell.angle_alpha   90.00
_cell.angle_beta   90.00
_cell.angle_gamma   90.00
#
_symmetry.space_group_name_H-M   'P 1'
#
loop_
_entity.id
_entity.type
_entity.pdbx_description
1 polymer ?
#
loop_
_entity_poly.entity_id
_entity_poly.type
_entity_poly.pdbx_seq_one_letter_code
_entity_poly.pdbx_strand_id
1 'polypeptide(L)'
;MDLIPGYSSSPRLLYVWGHSYEFDRNNNWELIEEFCKMIGGRDDIWYATNIEICEYIKAQKSLIISVDNKYVYNPSAQEVWFTESDTGKVYSVKAGETLIIK
;
A
#
# COMPACT_ATOMS: atom_id res chain seq x y z
N MET A 1 -4.74 6.52 19.33
CA MET A 1 -3.48 5.76 19.13
C MET A 1 -2.54 6.73 18.47
N ASP A 2 -1.84 7.47 19.30
CA ASP A 2 -1.19 8.71 18.89
C ASP A 2 0.09 8.37 18.13
N LEU A 3 0.20 8.91 16.92
CA LEU A 3 1.35 8.68 16.06
C LEU A 3 2.57 9.42 16.62
N ILE A 4 3.70 8.72 16.67
CA ILE A 4 5.01 9.25 17.09
C ILE A 4 5.44 10.33 16.08
N PRO A 5 5.90 11.53 16.52
CA PRO A 5 6.36 12.58 15.62
C PRO A 5 7.56 12.09 14.79
N GLY A 6 7.45 12.14 13.47
CA GLY A 6 8.52 11.75 12.53
C GLY A 6 8.29 10.46 11.75
N TYR A 7 7.19 9.72 11.99
CA TYR A 7 6.79 8.67 11.07
C TYR A 7 6.07 9.29 9.87
N SER A 8 6.71 9.27 8.70
CA SER A 8 6.01 9.41 7.43
C SER A 8 4.84 8.43 7.41
N SER A 9 3.63 8.88 7.07
CA SER A 9 2.47 8.04 6.77
C SER A 9 2.72 7.29 5.45
N SER A 10 3.82 6.54 5.39
CA SER A 10 4.23 5.71 4.28
C SER A 10 3.38 4.44 4.27
N PRO A 11 2.92 3.97 3.10
CA PRO A 11 2.25 2.69 2.99
C PRO A 11 3.15 1.59 3.57
N ARG A 12 2.56 0.72 4.42
CA ARG A 12 3.29 -0.39 5.03
C ARG A 12 3.12 -1.64 4.18
N LEU A 13 4.21 -2.33 3.90
CA LEU A 13 4.23 -3.61 3.20
C LEU A 13 4.63 -4.72 4.17
N LEU A 14 3.77 -5.73 4.31
CA LEU A 14 4.14 -7.00 4.92
C LEU A 14 4.44 -8.00 3.80
N TYR A 15 5.69 -8.44 3.71
CA TYR A 15 6.13 -9.37 2.67
C TYR A 15 6.39 -10.75 3.27
N VAL A 16 5.53 -11.71 2.95
CA VAL A 16 5.64 -13.10 3.43
C VAL A 16 6.28 -13.95 2.33
N TRP A 17 7.39 -14.62 2.66
CA TRP A 17 8.10 -15.49 1.72
C TRP A 17 8.69 -16.70 2.46
N GLY A 18 8.88 -17.81 1.75
CA GLY A 18 9.45 -19.04 2.28
C GLY A 18 9.24 -20.19 1.30
N HIS A 19 9.67 -21.39 1.68
CA HIS A 19 9.47 -22.59 0.87
C HIS A 19 8.46 -23.51 1.52
N SER A 20 7.47 -23.99 0.77
CA SER A 20 6.40 -24.84 1.32
C SER A 20 6.91 -26.14 1.95
N TYR A 21 8.06 -26.66 1.49
CA TYR A 21 8.65 -27.88 2.06
C TYR A 21 9.13 -27.69 3.51
N GLU A 22 9.36 -26.46 3.95
CA GLU A 22 9.81 -26.17 5.32
C GLU A 22 8.71 -26.51 6.33
N PHE A 23 7.44 -26.35 5.95
CA PHE A 23 6.30 -26.68 6.81
C PHE A 23 6.17 -28.18 7.06
N ASP A 24 6.34 -28.98 6.01
CA ASP A 24 6.32 -30.43 6.11
C ASP A 24 7.53 -30.95 6.90
N ARG A 25 8.73 -30.45 6.57
CA ARG A 25 9.98 -30.83 7.25
C ARG A 25 9.93 -30.55 8.76
N ASN A 26 9.30 -29.45 9.16
CA ASN A 26 9.24 -29.03 10.56
C ASN A 26 7.95 -29.48 11.25
N ASN A 27 7.05 -30.18 10.55
CA ASN A 27 5.74 -30.60 11.03
C ASN A 27 4.96 -29.45 11.68
N ASN A 28 4.89 -28.31 10.98
CA ASN A 28 4.29 -27.06 11.49
C ASN A 28 3.38 -26.31 10.49
N TRP A 29 2.63 -27.06 9.67
CA TRP A 29 1.66 -26.50 8.71
C TRP A 29 0.61 -25.59 9.36
N GLU A 30 0.24 -25.86 10.61
CA GLU A 30 -0.71 -25.07 11.37
C GLU A 30 -0.30 -23.60 11.47
N LEU A 31 1.00 -23.28 11.45
CA LEU A 31 1.49 -21.91 11.58
C LEU A 31 1.02 -21.03 10.42
N ILE A 32 1.18 -21.51 9.18
CA ILE A 32 0.78 -20.73 7.99
C ILE A 32 -0.75 -20.73 7.85
N GLU A 33 -1.43 -21.80 8.25
CA GLU A 33 -2.89 -21.85 8.23
C GLU A 33 -3.54 -20.88 9.23
N GLU A 34 -3.02 -20.81 10.46
CA GLU A 34 -3.48 -19.86 11.47
C GLU A 34 -3.19 -18.41 11.04
N PHE A 35 -2.02 -18.16 10.47
CA PHE A 35 -1.69 -16.86 9.90
C PHE A 35 -2.70 -16.47 8.80
N CYS A 36 -2.96 -17.35 7.83
CA CYS A 36 -3.91 -17.09 6.74
C CYS A 36 -5.34 -16.85 7.26
N LYS A 37 -5.79 -17.58 8.29
CA LYS A 37 -7.08 -17.33 8.95
C LYS A 37 -7.14 -15.97 9.65
N MET A 38 -6.04 -15.55 10.28
CA MET A 38 -5.95 -14.27 10.97
C MET A 38 -5.99 -13.09 10.00
N ILE A 39 -5.28 -13.18 8.89
CA ILE A 39 -5.13 -12.05 7.96
C ILE A 39 -6.11 -12.08 6.79
N GLY A 40 -6.72 -13.21 6.45
CA GLY A 40 -7.54 -13.39 5.25
C GLY A 40 -8.93 -12.75 5.34
N GLY A 41 -9.45 -12.29 4.20
CA GLY A 41 -10.82 -11.76 4.08
C GLY A 41 -11.04 -10.38 4.71
N ARG A 42 -9.97 -9.65 5.04
CA ARG A 42 -10.06 -8.30 5.57
C ARG A 42 -10.21 -7.29 4.45
N ASP A 43 -11.05 -6.29 4.65
CA ASP A 43 -11.32 -5.19 3.72
C ASP A 43 -10.31 -4.05 3.81
N ASP A 44 -9.54 -4.00 4.90
CA ASP A 44 -8.47 -3.03 5.14
C ASP A 44 -7.08 -3.50 4.68
N ILE A 45 -6.98 -4.67 4.06
CA ILE A 45 -5.73 -5.23 3.53
C ILE A 45 -5.83 -5.36 2.01
N TRP A 46 -4.85 -4.78 1.31
CA TRP A 46 -4.62 -5.07 -0.09
C TRP A 46 -3.70 -6.29 -0.24
N TYR A 47 -4.29 -7.44 -0.63
CA TYR A 47 -3.53 -8.63 -1.01
C TYR A 47 -3.02 -8.46 -2.43
N ALA A 48 -1.70 -8.44 -2.60
CA ALA A 48 -1.07 -8.15 -3.87
C ALA A 48 0.07 -9.12 -4.17
N THR A 49 0.23 -9.43 -5.44
CA THR A 49 1.40 -10.06 -6.03
C THR A 49 2.54 -9.05 -6.16
N ASN A 50 3.76 -9.56 -6.36
CA ASN A 50 4.94 -8.69 -6.55
C ASN A 50 4.80 -7.75 -7.73
N ILE A 51 4.18 -8.19 -8.83
CA ILE A 51 4.04 -7.34 -10.02
C ILE A 51 3.06 -6.20 -9.77
N GLU A 52 1.96 -6.45 -9.06
CA GLU A 52 1.01 -5.41 -8.65
C GLU A 52 1.68 -4.37 -7.74
N ILE A 53 2.52 -4.80 -6.79
CA ILE A 53 3.32 -3.88 -5.96
C ILE A 53 4.26 -3.04 -6.82
N CYS A 54 4.97 -3.65 -7.77
CA CYS A 54 5.85 -2.94 -8.69
C CYS A 54 5.10 -1.91 -9.55
N GLU A 55 3.93 -2.28 -10.06
CA GLU A 55 3.08 -1.41 -10.87
C GLU A 55 2.52 -0.25 -10.04
N TYR A 56 2.11 -0.52 -8.79
CA TYR A 56 1.63 0.51 -7.88
C TYR A 56 2.70 1.54 -7.53
N ILE A 57 3.94 1.10 -7.27
CA ILE A 57 5.06 2.02 -7.04
C ILE A 57 5.33 2.87 -8.28
N LYS A 58 5.23 2.30 -9.49
CA LYS A 58 5.36 3.07 -10.74
C LYS A 58 4.24 4.09 -10.91
N ALA A 59 2.99 3.71 -10.63
CA ALA A 59 1.84 4.59 -10.67
C ALA A 59 1.98 5.75 -9.67
N GLN A 60 2.38 5.46 -8.44
CA GLN A 60 2.63 6.48 -7.42
C GLN A 60 3.72 7.48 -7.82
N LYS A 61 4.82 6.99 -8.39
CA LYS A 61 5.91 7.85 -8.90
C LYS A 61 5.52 8.65 -10.13
N SER A 62 4.46 8.27 -10.84
CA SER A 62 4.00 8.95 -12.06
C SER A 62 3.03 10.10 -11.79
N LEU A 63 2.61 10.31 -10.53
CA LEU A 63 1.73 11.43 -10.17
C LEU A 63 2.35 12.76 -10.61
N ILE A 64 1.53 13.59 -11.25
CA ILE A 64 1.91 14.93 -11.70
C ILE A 64 1.34 15.94 -10.71
N ILE A 65 2.22 16.69 -10.05
CA ILE A 65 1.86 17.58 -8.94
C ILE A 65 2.18 19.03 -9.33
N SER A 66 1.27 19.96 -9.04
CA SER A 66 1.52 21.39 -9.26
C SER A 66 2.57 21.94 -8.30
N VAL A 67 3.27 23.00 -8.69
CA VAL A 67 4.34 23.62 -7.87
C VAL A 67 3.82 24.09 -6.50
N ASP A 68 2.55 24.48 -6.42
CA ASP A 68 1.89 24.91 -5.19
C ASP A 68 1.22 23.77 -4.40
N ASN A 69 1.43 22.51 -4.81
CA ASN A 69 0.89 21.28 -4.21
C ASN A 69 -0.65 21.21 -4.13
N LYS A 70 -1.38 22.06 -4.85
CA LYS A 70 -2.85 22.09 -4.83
C LYS A 70 -3.51 21.12 -5.80
N TYR A 71 -2.79 20.68 -6.83
CA TYR A 71 -3.34 19.79 -7.85
C TYR A 71 -2.46 18.55 -7.97
N VAL A 72 -3.10 17.39 -7.96
CA VAL A 72 -2.46 16.09 -8.17
C VAL A 72 -3.22 15.35 -9.27
N TYR A 73 -2.58 15.16 -10.41
CA TYR A 73 -3.11 14.38 -11.53
C TYR A 73 -2.51 12.99 -11.53
N ASN A 74 -3.36 11.98 -11.69
CA ASN A 74 -2.97 10.59 -11.83
C ASN A 74 -3.03 10.14 -13.30
N PRO A 75 -1.90 10.07 -14.02
CA PRO A 75 -1.87 9.60 -15.40
C PRO A 75 -1.96 8.07 -15.52
N SER A 76 -1.95 7.32 -14.41
CA SER A 76 -1.94 5.87 -14.41
C SER A 76 -3.35 5.26 -14.55
N ALA A 77 -3.40 3.95 -14.77
CA ALA A 77 -4.64 3.19 -14.91
C ALA A 77 -5.19 2.61 -13.60
N GLN A 78 -4.62 2.96 -12.44
CA GLN A 78 -5.08 2.49 -11.13
C GLN A 78 -5.24 3.64 -10.13
N GLU A 79 -6.06 3.46 -9.10
CA GLU A 79 -6.16 4.42 -7.99
C GLU A 79 -4.84 4.44 -7.21
N VAL A 80 -4.41 5.64 -6.81
CA VAL A 80 -3.14 5.85 -6.10
C VAL A 80 -3.41 6.60 -4.81
N TRP A 81 -2.84 6.10 -3.72
CA TRP A 81 -2.85 6.73 -2.41
C TRP A 81 -1.53 7.45 -2.13
N PHE A 82 -1.64 8.62 -1.50
CA PHE A 82 -0.50 9.41 -1.05
C PHE A 82 -0.85 10.20 0.20
N THR A 83 0.17 10.68 0.89
CA THR A 83 0.05 11.44 2.12
C THR A 83 0.57 12.86 1.89
N GLU A 84 -0.20 13.85 2.27
CA GLU A 84 0.23 15.25 2.30
C GLU A 84 1.27 15.47 3.41
N SER A 85 2.43 16.01 3.05
CA SER A 85 3.57 16.15 3.96
C SER A 85 3.30 17.06 5.16
N ASP A 86 2.50 18.12 4.98
CA ASP A 86 2.30 19.15 6.01
C ASP A 86 1.24 18.73 7.05
N THR A 87 0.16 18.10 6.59
CA THR A 87 -0.99 17.74 7.44
C THR A 87 -0.99 16.28 7.87
N GLY A 88 -0.24 15.42 7.15
CA GLY A 88 -0.30 13.96 7.30
C GLY A 88 -1.59 13.33 6.77
N LYS A 89 -2.45 14.10 6.09
CA LYS A 89 -3.73 13.62 5.55
C LYS A 89 -3.50 12.71 4.35
N VAL A 90 -4.23 11.59 4.36
CA VAL A 90 -4.20 10.60 3.27
C VAL A 90 -5.24 10.96 2.23
N TYR A 91 -4.83 10.91 0.97
CA TYR A 91 -5.66 11.13 -0.20
C TYR A 91 -5.58 9.92 -1.13
N SER A 92 -6.63 9.72 -1.92
CA SER A 92 -6.61 8.84 -3.08
C SER A 92 -7.04 9.60 -4.33
N VAL A 93 -6.47 9.24 -5.47
CA VAL A 93 -6.78 9.81 -6.78
C VAL A 93 -6.99 8.68 -7.76
N LYS A 94 -8.18 8.59 -8.38
CA LYS A 94 -8.49 7.49 -9.31
C LYS A 94 -7.72 7.65 -10.62
N ALA A 95 -7.70 6.58 -11.40
CA ALA A 95 -7.11 6.55 -12.72
C ALA A 95 -7.61 7.71 -13.60
N GLY A 96 -6.70 8.50 -14.15
CA GLY A 96 -7.02 9.61 -15.04
C GLY A 96 -7.65 10.84 -14.37
N GLU A 97 -7.79 10.87 -13.04
CA GLU A 97 -8.39 12.01 -12.33
C GLU A 97 -7.35 13.04 -11.87
N THR A 98 -7.82 14.28 -11.70
CA THR A 98 -7.09 15.35 -11.01
C THR A 98 -7.80 15.66 -9.71
N LEU A 99 -7.08 15.51 -8.60
CA LEU A 99 -7.54 15.89 -7.27
C LEU A 99 -7.11 17.31 -6.94
N ILE A 100 -8.00 18.08 -6.29
CA ILE A 100 -7.70 19.40 -5.73
C ILE A 100 -7.53 19.26 -4.22
N ILE A 101 -6.33 19.54 -3.73
CA ILE A 101 -5.96 19.55 -2.32
C ILE A 101 -6.25 20.95 -1.76
N LYS A 102 -6.89 21.01 -0.59
CA LYS A 102 -7.29 22.25 0.10
C LYS A 102 -6.47 22.47 1.34
#